data_AF-A0A523VGN8-F1
#
_entry.id   AF-A0A523VGN8-F1
#
_cell.length_a   1.000
_cell.length_b   1.000
_cell.length_c   1.000
_cell.angle_alpha   90.00
_cell.angle_beta   90.00
_cell.angle_gamma   90.00
#
_symmetry.space_group_name_H-M   'P 1'
#
loop_
_entity.id
_entity.type
_entity.pdbx_description
1 polymer ?
#
loop_
_entity_poly.entity_id
_entity_poly.type
_entity_poly.pdbx_seq_one_letter_code
_entity_poly.pdbx_strand_id
1 'polypeptide(L)'
;MVNARTGPIDYCHDKRKVKKALTKKLELQELEHLSDVFKALGDSARSQILHLLSLDELCVHDISELTSLSQSATSHHFRVLRSLSL
;
A
#
# COMPACT_ATOMS: atom_id res chain seq x y z
N MET A 1 10.83 36.26 -1.28
CA MET A 1 11.32 35.41 -0.16
C MET A 1 10.90 33.98 -0.48
N VAL A 2 11.72 33.17 -1.16
CA VAL A 2 12.77 32.35 -0.53
C VAL A 2 13.99 32.27 -1.47
N ASN A 3 15.17 32.43 -0.91
CA ASN A 3 16.44 32.59 -1.61
C ASN A 3 16.99 31.23 -2.09
N ALA A 4 17.25 31.10 -3.39
CA ALA A 4 17.89 29.94 -4.00
C ALA A 4 19.38 29.90 -3.62
N ARG A 5 19.71 29.16 -2.56
CA ARG A 5 21.10 28.74 -2.30
C ARG A 5 21.37 27.47 -3.10
N THR A 6 21.72 27.63 -4.38
CA THR A 6 22.39 26.60 -5.18
C THR A 6 23.86 26.53 -4.75
N GLY A 7 24.13 25.87 -3.62
CA GLY A 7 25.45 25.29 -3.37
C GLY A 7 25.56 23.95 -4.09
N PRO A 8 26.78 23.40 -4.30
CA PRO A 8 26.90 22.03 -4.78
C PRO A 8 26.21 21.14 -3.74
N ILE A 9 25.12 20.50 -4.13
CA ILE A 9 24.48 19.47 -3.32
C ILE A 9 25.53 18.36 -3.25
N ASP A 10 26.31 18.34 -2.17
CA ASP A 10 27.25 17.26 -1.90
C ASP A 10 26.42 16.00 -1.63
N TYR A 11 26.08 15.32 -2.73
CA TYR A 11 25.47 14.01 -2.73
C TYR A 11 26.52 13.07 -2.12
N CYS A 12 26.53 12.98 -0.80
CA CYS A 12 27.32 12.02 -0.06
C CYS A 12 26.74 10.63 -0.33
N HIS A 13 27.00 10.09 -1.52
CA HIS A 13 26.78 8.69 -1.83
C HIS A 13 27.78 7.90 -0.99
N ASP A 14 27.37 7.53 0.22
CA ASP A 14 28.04 6.49 0.96
C ASP A 14 27.96 5.21 0.11
N LYS A 15 29.03 4.95 -0.65
CA LYS A 15 29.17 3.82 -1.56
C LYS A 15 28.93 2.49 -0.84
N ARG A 16 29.14 2.44 0.48
CA ARG A 16 28.86 1.25 1.31
C ARG A 16 27.35 1.03 1.46
N LYS A 17 26.55 2.08 1.68
CA LYS A 17 25.07 2.00 1.76
C LYS A 17 24.46 1.60 0.42
N VAL A 18 24.93 2.17 -0.69
CA VAL A 18 24.43 1.85 -2.04
C VAL A 18 24.71 0.38 -2.38
N LYS A 19 25.94 -0.10 -2.14
CA LYS A 19 26.30 -1.50 -2.42
C LYS A 19 25.51 -2.49 -1.58
N LYS A 20 25.26 -2.17 -0.31
CA LYS A 20 24.42 -2.97 0.61
C LYS A 20 22.95 -3.03 0.16
N ALA A 21 22.42 -1.92 -0.38
CA ALA A 21 21.07 -1.90 -0.94
C ALA A 21 20.96 -2.71 -2.22
N LEU A 22 21.97 -2.64 -3.12
CA LEU A 22 22.01 -3.45 -4.34
C LEU A 22 21.98 -4.95 -4.04
N THR A 23 22.70 -5.41 -3.00
CA THR A 23 22.74 -6.82 -2.61
C THR A 23 21.44 -7.34 -2.00
N LYS A 24 20.51 -6.45 -1.62
CA LYS A 24 19.22 -6.79 -1.00
C LYS A 24 18.04 -6.32 -1.84
N LYS A 25 18.29 -5.95 -3.11
CA LYS A 25 17.24 -5.44 -3.99
C LYS A 25 16.26 -6.59 -4.29
N LEU A 26 14.99 -6.28 -4.18
CA LEU A 26 13.92 -7.19 -4.61
C LEU A 26 13.94 -7.35 -6.13
N GLU A 27 13.54 -8.53 -6.60
CA GLU A 27 13.33 -8.79 -8.02
C GLU A 27 12.20 -7.91 -8.56
N LEU A 28 12.22 -7.63 -9.86
CA LEU A 28 11.22 -6.75 -10.49
C LEU A 28 9.79 -7.25 -10.26
N GLN A 29 9.58 -8.56 -10.29
CA GLN A 29 8.28 -9.18 -10.05
C GLN A 29 7.80 -8.98 -8.60
N GLU A 30 8.69 -9.06 -7.62
CA GLU A 30 8.35 -8.81 -6.21
C GLU A 30 7.99 -7.34 -6.00
N LEU A 31 8.73 -6.42 -6.64
CA LEU A 31 8.43 -4.98 -6.62
C LEU A 31 7.08 -4.67 -7.25
N GLU A 32 6.73 -5.33 -8.35
CA GLU A 32 5.44 -5.18 -9.02
C GLU A 32 4.29 -5.65 -8.13
N HIS A 33 4.43 -6.85 -7.53
CA HIS A 33 3.45 -7.35 -6.57
C HIS A 33 3.27 -6.40 -5.37
N LEU A 34 4.38 -5.90 -4.81
CA LEU A 34 4.36 -4.97 -3.69
C LEU A 34 3.71 -3.62 -4.06
N SER A 35 3.93 -3.15 -5.29
CA SER A 35 3.26 -1.98 -5.86
C SER A 35 1.75 -2.19 -5.94
N ASP A 36 1.29 -3.36 -6.37
CA ASP A 36 -0.14 -3.66 -6.47
C ASP A 36 -0.80 -3.79 -5.09
N VAL A 37 -0.09 -4.34 -4.10
CA VAL A 37 -0.52 -4.31 -2.69
C VAL A 37 -0.70 -2.86 -2.23
N PHE A 38 0.29 -1.99 -2.45
CA PHE A 38 0.16 -0.58 -2.05
C PHE A 38 -0.94 0.18 -2.79
N LYS A 39 -1.16 -0.08 -4.09
CA LYS A 39 -2.31 0.49 -4.82
C LYS A 39 -3.64 0.04 -4.22
N ALA A 40 -3.72 -1.20 -3.72
CA ALA A 40 -4.92 -1.68 -3.08
C ALA A 40 -5.16 -1.06 -1.71
N LEU A 41 -4.10 -0.90 -0.92
CA LEU A 41 -4.15 -0.21 0.37
C LEU A 41 -4.37 1.30 0.23
N GLY A 42 -3.98 1.91 -0.89
CA GLY A 42 -4.17 3.33 -1.16
C GLY A 42 -5.64 3.76 -1.35
N ASP A 43 -6.56 2.81 -1.46
CA ASP A 43 -8.00 3.07 -1.55
C ASP A 43 -8.64 3.11 -0.16
N SER A 44 -9.34 4.20 0.12
CA SER A 44 -9.90 4.47 1.45
C SER A 44 -10.93 3.42 1.89
N ALA A 45 -11.77 2.96 0.96
CA ALA A 45 -12.78 1.93 1.24
C ALA A 45 -12.12 0.59 1.62
N ARG A 46 -11.14 0.11 0.83
CA ARG A 46 -10.40 -1.12 1.15
C ARG A 46 -9.60 -1.02 2.44
N SER A 47 -8.95 0.12 2.68
CA SER A 47 -8.25 0.38 3.95
C SER A 47 -9.21 0.34 5.15
N GLN A 48 -10.40 0.90 5.01
CA GLN A 48 -11.43 0.85 6.05
C GLN A 48 -11.92 -0.59 6.30
N ILE A 49 -12.18 -1.36 5.24
CA ILE A 49 -12.57 -2.77 5.34
C ILE A 49 -11.51 -3.58 6.10
N LEU A 50 -10.23 -3.44 5.73
CA LEU A 50 -9.13 -4.12 6.40
C LEU A 50 -8.99 -3.70 7.86
N HIS A 51 -9.18 -2.42 8.17
CA HIS A 51 -9.16 -1.96 9.55
C HIS A 51 -10.29 -2.59 10.37
N LEU A 52 -11.52 -2.64 9.84
CA LEU A 52 -12.66 -3.26 10.53
C LEU A 52 -12.41 -4.76 10.78
N LEU A 53 -11.87 -5.48 9.80
CA LEU A 53 -11.49 -6.90 9.95
C LEU A 53 -10.32 -7.14 10.90
N SER A 54 -9.47 -6.13 11.13
CA SER A 54 -8.41 -6.22 12.14
C SER A 54 -8.93 -6.09 13.58
N LEU A 55 -10.17 -5.59 13.76
CA LEU A 55 -10.81 -5.44 15.06
C LEU A 55 -11.63 -6.68 15.43
N ASP A 56 -12.36 -7.26 14.47
CA ASP A 56 -13.19 -8.45 14.68
C ASP A 56 -13.49 -9.21 13.37
N GLU A 57 -13.95 -10.45 13.48
CA GLU A 57 -14.48 -11.22 12.34
C GLU A 57 -15.88 -10.71 11.97
N LEU A 58 -15.99 -10.06 10.81
CA LEU A 58 -17.22 -9.45 10.32
C LEU A 58 -17.70 -10.09 9.03
N CYS A 59 -19.01 -10.28 8.89
CA CYS A 59 -19.57 -10.77 7.64
C CYS A 59 -19.74 -9.64 6.61
N VAL A 60 -19.99 -9.99 5.34
CA VAL A 60 -20.18 -9.00 4.26
C VAL A 60 -21.32 -8.03 4.57
N HIS A 61 -22.35 -8.49 5.29
CA HIS A 61 -23.47 -7.64 5.69
C HIS A 61 -23.05 -6.58 6.71
N ASP A 62 -22.32 -6.98 7.76
CA ASP A 62 -21.85 -6.06 8.80
C ASP A 62 -20.95 -4.97 8.22
N ILE A 63 -20.06 -5.35 7.30
CA ILE A 63 -19.15 -4.41 6.65
C ILE A 63 -19.91 -3.46 5.71
N SER A 64 -20.91 -3.98 4.99
CA SER A 64 -21.79 -3.15 4.15
C SER A 64 -22.50 -2.08 4.98
N GLU A 65 -22.99 -2.45 6.17
CA GLU A 65 -23.63 -1.53 7.12
C GLU A 65 -22.63 -0.47 7.66
N LEU A 66 -21.46 -0.91 8.13
CA LEU A 66 -20.44 -0.04 8.73
C LEU A 66 -19.77 0.92 7.74
N THR A 67 -19.67 0.52 6.47
CA THR A 67 -19.04 1.33 5.41
C THR A 67 -20.04 2.11 4.56
N SER A 68 -21.35 1.90 4.76
CA SER A 68 -22.42 2.44 3.91
C SER A 68 -22.29 2.08 2.42
N LEU A 69 -21.52 1.03 2.11
CA LEU A 69 -21.39 0.49 0.76
C LEU A 69 -22.53 -0.51 0.49
N SER A 70 -22.87 -0.72 -0.78
CA SER A 70 -23.76 -1.83 -1.12
C SER A 70 -23.05 -3.18 -0.93
N GLN A 71 -23.80 -4.26 -0.72
CA GLN A 71 -23.22 -5.61 -0.62
C GLN A 71 -22.46 -6.02 -1.90
N SER A 72 -22.92 -5.55 -3.07
CA SER A 72 -22.24 -5.77 -4.36
C SER A 72 -20.88 -5.06 -4.40
N ALA A 73 -20.83 -3.79 -4.00
CA ALA A 73 -19.59 -3.02 -3.91
C ALA A 73 -18.62 -3.64 -2.89
N THR A 74 -19.13 -4.00 -1.71
CA THR A 74 -18.36 -4.68 -0.66
C THR A 74 -17.75 -5.98 -1.17
N SER A 75 -18.53 -6.82 -1.85
CA SER A 75 -18.06 -8.07 -2.47
C SER A 75 -17.00 -7.83 -3.54
N HIS A 76 -17.11 -6.75 -4.31
CA HIS A 76 -16.10 -6.37 -5.30
C HIS A 76 -14.77 -6.03 -4.64
N HIS A 77 -14.78 -5.21 -3.58
CA HIS A 77 -13.57 -4.90 -2.80
C HIS A 77 -12.92 -6.16 -2.23
N PHE A 78 -13.71 -7.10 -1.71
CA PHE A 78 -13.21 -8.38 -1.22
C PHE A 78 -12.54 -9.23 -2.30
N ARG A 79 -13.10 -9.29 -3.51
CA ARG A 79 -12.48 -10.02 -4.63
C ARG A 79 -11.11 -9.45 -4.96
N VAL A 80 -10.95 -8.13 -4.93
CA VAL A 80 -9.66 -7.47 -5.17
C VAL A 80 -8.67 -7.80 -4.05
N LEU A 81 -9.07 -7.68 -2.78
CA LEU A 81 -8.21 -8.02 -1.64
C LEU A 81 -7.75 -9.49 -1.68
N ARG A 82 -8.67 -10.43 -1.96
CA ARG A 82 -8.35 -11.86 -2.12
C ARG A 82 -7.41 -12.14 -3.28
N SER A 83 -7.55 -11.41 -4.40
CA SER A 83 -6.66 -11.58 -5.56
C SER A 83 -5.20 -11.21 -5.26
N LEU A 84 -4.98 -10.39 -4.23
CA LEU A 84 -3.66 -10.00 -3.75
C LEU A 84 -3.17 -10.86 -2.58
N SER A 85 -3.92 -11.91 -2.21
CA SER A 85 -3.64 -12.78 -1.06
C SER A 85 -3.54 -12.02 0.28
N LEU A 86 -4.34 -10.96 0.43
CA LEU A 86 -4.54 -10.23 1.68
C LEU A 86 -5.70 -10.81 2.50
#